data_AF-A0A831T0M1-F1
#
_entry.id   AF-A0A831T0M1-F1
#
_cell.length_a   1.000
_cell.length_b   1.000
_cell.length_c   1.000
_cell.angle_alpha   90.00
_cell.angle_beta   90.00
_cell.angle_gamma   90.00
#
_symmetry.space_group_name_H-M   'P 1'
#
loop_
_entity.id
_entity.type
_entity.pdbx_description
1 polymer ?
#
loop_
_entity_poly.entity_id
_entity_poly.type
_entity_poly.pdbx_seq_one_letter_code
_entity_poly.pdbx_strand_id
1 'polypeptide(L)'
;MLSRLNVIFRETLKKWGSELIEFNGEALENDARMNISLIDKIVAFAQVEENIRAVILEGSFATHSQVDELSDYDINIYALDYEHYLSDDRWMSQIGDVLLYQKEHFQFYETIIPTRLVLFRDRQRVDFSFWHLTLLSEMIRGEEHYESYSNGYQILVDKDHLAEQLKPPDGVGFLISLPGRDEFLQTIYDFWFEAYCVAKYLSRGDLWYAKLIENRYIKDHLFRMVLWNHQSANGWQSDHILHREGKRFEQWAPSEFIDAISQCFSRYDLDESWSSLFAMVDLFQWLARQTSHRLQIEYPDRVEQEMINYLRYLKGLGNQAMLS
;
A
#
# COMPACT_ATOMS: atom_id res chain seq x y z
N MET A 1 10.14 -5.40 26.18
CA MET A 1 10.11 -6.19 24.92
C MET A 1 11.43 -6.15 24.17
N LEU A 2 12.15 -5.01 24.14
CA LEU A 2 13.47 -4.85 23.52
C LEU A 2 14.61 -5.75 24.07
N SER A 3 14.51 -6.24 25.32
CA SER A 3 15.58 -7.02 25.94
C SER A 3 15.68 -8.48 25.46
N ARG A 4 14.55 -9.13 25.11
CA ARG A 4 14.56 -10.53 24.61
C ARG A 4 15.02 -10.63 23.16
N LEU A 5 14.66 -9.65 22.32
CA LEU A 5 15.12 -9.57 20.94
C LEU A 5 16.64 -9.37 20.87
N ASN A 6 17.21 -8.47 21.67
CA ASN A 6 18.65 -8.22 21.67
C ASN A 6 19.51 -9.44 22.06
N VAL A 7 19.01 -10.36 22.89
CA VAL A 7 19.73 -11.58 23.25
C VAL A 7 19.73 -12.58 22.08
N ILE A 8 18.59 -12.76 21.41
CA ILE A 8 18.46 -13.66 20.25
C ILE A 8 19.30 -13.17 19.06
N PHE A 9 19.33 -11.85 18.81
CA PHE A 9 20.16 -11.25 17.77
C PHE A 9 21.66 -11.43 18.03
N ARG A 10 22.11 -11.26 19.29
CA ARG A 10 23.54 -11.42 19.65
C ARG A 10 24.05 -12.85 19.50
N GLU A 11 23.23 -13.86 19.81
CA GLU A 11 23.64 -15.26 19.64
C GLU A 11 23.62 -15.71 18.17
N THR A 12 22.73 -15.13 17.36
CA THR A 12 22.62 -15.45 15.92
C THR A 12 23.71 -14.77 15.10
N LEU A 13 24.02 -13.49 15.37
CA LEU A 13 25.07 -12.75 14.66
C LEU A 13 26.48 -13.29 14.97
N LYS A 14 26.72 -13.79 16.19
CA LYS A 14 27.98 -14.50 16.53
C LYS A 14 28.19 -15.77 15.71
N LYS A 15 27.13 -16.46 15.30
CA LYS A 15 27.22 -17.64 14.42
C LYS A 15 27.54 -17.27 12.97
N TRP A 16 27.30 -16.03 12.56
CA TRP A 16 27.42 -15.55 11.17
C TRP A 16 28.63 -14.62 10.94
N GLY A 17 29.51 -14.45 11.94
CA GLY A 17 30.83 -13.84 11.75
C GLY A 17 30.86 -12.34 11.49
N SER A 18 29.85 -11.58 11.92
CA SER A 18 29.79 -10.13 11.72
C SER A 18 30.00 -9.34 13.02
N GLU A 19 30.82 -8.28 12.97
CA GLU A 19 31.03 -7.32 14.05
C GLU A 19 29.85 -6.33 14.16
N LEU A 20 29.43 -6.03 15.39
CA LEU A 20 28.36 -5.09 15.69
C LEU A 20 28.88 -3.65 15.64
N ILE A 21 28.24 -2.78 14.88
CA ILE A 21 28.44 -1.32 14.95
C ILE A 21 27.43 -0.77 15.98
N GLU A 22 27.93 -0.12 17.03
CA GLU A 22 27.09 0.58 18.02
C GLU A 22 26.69 1.97 17.50
N PHE A 23 25.39 2.25 17.45
CA PHE A 23 24.86 3.57 17.13
C PHE A 23 24.59 4.34 18.42
N ASN A 24 25.37 5.39 18.68
CA ASN A 24 25.10 6.36 19.75
C ASN A 24 24.26 7.50 19.16
N GLY A 25 22.98 7.55 19.51
CA GLY A 25 22.10 8.67 19.17
C GLY A 25 22.14 9.74 20.26
N GLU A 26 22.88 10.82 20.03
CA GLU A 26 22.68 12.07 20.78
C GLU A 26 21.53 12.86 20.12
N ALA A 27 20.57 13.24 20.95
CA ALA A 27 19.42 14.06 20.56
C ALA A 27 19.87 15.51 20.36
N LEU A 28 19.52 16.11 19.22
CA LEU A 28 19.77 17.51 18.93
C LEU A 28 18.54 18.36 19.29
N GLU A 29 18.78 19.44 20.03
CA GLU A 29 17.79 20.42 20.46
C GLU A 29 17.28 21.28 19.29
N ASN A 30 15.97 21.55 19.31
CA ASN A 30 15.24 22.34 18.31
C ASN A 30 15.57 23.83 18.39
N ASP A 31 16.12 24.40 17.30
CA ASP A 31 16.23 25.86 17.09
C ASP A 31 14.91 26.42 16.52
N ALA A 32 14.21 27.20 17.33
CA ALA A 32 12.94 27.85 16.97
C ALA A 32 13.18 29.08 16.08
N ARG A 33 13.45 28.85 14.79
CA ARG A 33 13.31 29.88 13.75
C ARG A 33 11.97 29.71 13.06
N MET A 34 11.35 30.82 12.62
CA MET A 34 10.06 30.81 11.90
C MET A 34 10.05 29.68 10.86
N ASN A 35 9.25 28.66 11.14
CA ASN A 35 9.39 27.36 10.48
C ASN A 35 8.68 27.44 9.12
N ILE A 36 9.41 27.90 8.10
CA ILE A 36 8.99 27.80 6.71
C ILE A 36 8.67 26.32 6.44
N SER A 37 7.47 26.05 5.94
CA SER A 37 7.00 24.68 5.72
C SER A 37 7.89 23.98 4.69
N LEU A 38 7.88 22.64 4.67
CA LEU A 38 8.67 21.89 3.68
C LEU A 38 8.21 22.23 2.26
N ILE A 39 6.90 22.40 2.07
CA ILE A 39 6.31 22.74 0.78
C ILE A 39 6.79 24.11 0.28
N ASP A 40 6.86 25.12 1.16
CA ASP A 40 7.35 26.45 0.77
C ASP A 40 8.80 26.41 0.29
N LYS A 41 9.64 25.55 0.89
CA LYS A 41 11.04 25.35 0.45
C LYS A 41 11.12 24.66 -0.90
N ILE A 42 10.27 23.65 -1.13
CA ILE A 42 10.16 22.98 -2.44
C ILE A 42 9.73 23.98 -3.50
N VAL A 43 8.73 24.81 -3.22
CA VAL A 43 8.26 25.86 -4.13
C VAL A 43 9.38 26.88 -4.39
N ALA A 44 10.06 27.35 -3.35
CA ALA A 44 11.17 28.31 -3.50
C ALA A 44 12.30 27.75 -4.36
N PHE A 45 12.72 26.50 -4.12
CA PHE A 45 13.70 25.79 -4.94
C PHE A 45 13.23 25.69 -6.40
N ALA A 46 12.01 25.22 -6.62
CA ALA A 46 11.47 25.05 -7.96
C ALA A 46 11.29 26.37 -8.72
N GLN A 47 10.98 27.48 -8.05
CA GLN A 47 10.86 28.79 -8.69
C GLN A 47 12.20 29.29 -9.24
N VAL A 48 13.31 29.08 -8.51
CA VAL A 48 14.65 29.53 -8.94
C VAL A 48 15.29 28.61 -9.96
N GLU A 49 14.96 27.31 -9.96
CA GLU A 49 15.51 26.34 -10.91
C GLU A 49 14.88 26.50 -12.30
N GLU A 50 15.61 27.08 -13.26
CA GLU A 50 15.10 27.36 -14.62
C GLU A 50 14.65 26.11 -15.37
N ASN A 51 15.28 24.98 -15.08
CA ASN A 51 15.00 23.68 -15.68
C ASN A 51 13.65 23.11 -15.23
N ILE A 52 13.17 23.44 -14.02
CA ILE A 52 11.85 23.03 -13.52
C ILE A 52 10.80 23.97 -14.10
N ARG A 53 9.82 23.39 -14.80
CA ARG A 53 8.74 24.12 -15.47
C ARG A 53 7.44 24.06 -14.69
N ALA A 54 7.12 22.89 -14.13
CA ALA A 54 5.97 22.74 -13.25
C ALA A 54 6.28 21.82 -12.07
N VAL A 55 5.60 22.06 -10.96
CA VAL A 55 5.61 21.20 -9.77
C VAL A 55 4.17 20.97 -9.34
N ILE A 56 3.79 19.71 -9.25
CA ILE A 56 2.44 19.28 -8.90
C ILE A 56 2.53 18.38 -7.66
N LEU A 57 1.80 18.76 -6.61
CA LEU A 57 1.58 17.95 -5.42
C LEU A 57 0.40 17.03 -5.66
N GLU A 58 0.54 15.76 -5.31
CA GLU A 58 -0.54 14.77 -5.34
C GLU A 58 -0.70 14.07 -3.98
N GLY A 59 -1.46 12.98 -3.96
CA GLY A 59 -1.59 12.13 -2.78
C GLY A 59 -2.44 12.76 -1.68
N SER A 60 -2.10 12.49 -0.43
CA SER A 60 -2.99 12.80 0.71
C SER A 60 -3.20 14.31 0.89
N PHE A 61 -2.19 15.13 0.62
CA PHE A 61 -2.28 16.59 0.74
C PHE A 61 -3.05 17.26 -0.39
N ALA A 62 -3.27 16.58 -1.51
CA ALA A 62 -3.99 17.11 -2.66
C ALA A 62 -5.41 16.53 -2.83
N THR A 63 -5.84 15.70 -1.89
CA THR A 63 -7.14 15.01 -1.89
C THR A 63 -7.93 15.41 -0.64
N HIS A 64 -9.19 14.96 -0.53
CA HIS A 64 -10.00 15.16 0.68
C HIS A 64 -9.60 14.23 1.85
N SER A 65 -8.37 13.72 1.83
CA SER A 65 -7.84 12.83 2.85
C SER A 65 -7.57 13.58 4.14
N GLN A 66 -7.68 12.89 5.28
CA GLN A 66 -7.09 13.39 6.52
C GLN A 66 -5.56 13.43 6.34
N VAL A 67 -4.88 14.45 6.87
CA VAL A 67 -3.42 14.54 6.85
C VAL A 67 -2.93 14.88 8.24
N ASP A 68 -1.75 14.39 8.59
CA ASP A 68 -1.08 14.60 9.86
C ASP A 68 0.43 14.78 9.67
N GLU A 69 1.17 14.90 10.77
CA GLU A 69 2.62 15.09 10.75
C GLU A 69 3.40 13.87 10.21
N LEU A 70 2.76 12.71 10.06
CA LEU A 70 3.35 11.48 9.50
C LEU A 70 2.99 11.28 8.03
N SER A 71 2.20 12.18 7.45
CA SER A 71 1.80 12.11 6.05
C SER A 71 2.95 12.52 5.13
N ASP A 72 3.22 11.70 4.11
CA ASP A 72 4.25 11.95 3.09
C ASP A 72 3.77 13.02 2.08
N TYR A 73 4.71 13.70 1.42
CA TYR A 73 4.45 14.54 0.25
C TYR A 73 4.81 13.82 -1.04
N ASP A 74 3.85 13.72 -1.96
CA ASP A 74 4.08 13.14 -3.29
C ASP A 74 4.21 14.29 -4.30
N ILE A 75 5.43 14.54 -4.80
CA ILE A 75 5.77 15.70 -5.63
C ILE A 75 6.20 15.26 -7.02
N ASN A 76 5.44 15.68 -8.03
CA ASN A 76 5.81 15.52 -9.42
C ASN A 76 6.51 16.77 -9.93
N ILE A 77 7.75 16.60 -10.38
CA ILE A 77 8.57 17.64 -10.99
C ILE A 77 8.57 17.44 -12.51
N TYR A 78 8.05 18.42 -13.24
CA TYR A 78 8.16 18.47 -14.70
C TYR A 78 9.31 19.39 -15.08
N ALA A 79 10.35 18.81 -15.66
CA ALA A 79 11.56 19.52 -16.07
C ALA A 79 11.80 19.40 -17.58
N LEU A 80 12.58 20.33 -18.14
CA LEU A 80 13.04 20.25 -19.53
C LEU A 80 14.04 19.09 -19.71
N ASP A 81 14.96 18.95 -18.76
CA ASP A 81 15.93 17.85 -18.68
C ASP A 81 16.04 17.36 -17.23
N TYR A 82 15.29 16.33 -16.87
CA TYR A 82 15.34 15.80 -15.51
C TYR A 82 16.64 15.04 -15.19
N GLU A 83 17.46 14.66 -16.18
CA GLU A 83 18.69 13.87 -15.96
C GLU A 83 19.69 14.61 -15.06
N HIS A 84 19.61 15.94 -15.05
CA HIS A 84 20.33 16.78 -14.10
C HIS A 84 20.11 16.35 -12.64
N TYR A 85 18.86 16.10 -12.25
CA TYR A 85 18.50 15.71 -10.88
C TYR A 85 18.80 14.24 -10.58
N LEU A 86 18.95 13.42 -11.62
CA LEU A 86 19.25 12.00 -11.46
C LEU A 86 20.75 11.73 -11.30
N SER A 87 21.57 12.55 -11.97
CA SER A 87 23.02 12.46 -11.97
C SER A 87 23.68 13.07 -10.73
N ASP A 88 23.07 14.11 -10.14
CA ASP A 88 23.57 14.77 -8.94
C ASP A 88 22.46 14.93 -7.88
N ASP A 89 22.53 14.17 -6.81
CA ASP A 89 21.53 14.16 -5.73
C ASP A 89 21.70 15.35 -4.74
N ARG A 90 22.71 16.21 -4.91
CA ARG A 90 22.99 17.31 -3.97
C ARG A 90 21.90 18.39 -3.92
N TRP A 91 21.06 18.52 -4.94
CA TRP A 91 19.94 19.47 -4.96
C TRP A 91 19.00 19.29 -3.76
N MET A 92 18.84 18.06 -3.25
CA MET A 92 17.99 17.79 -2.08
C MET A 92 18.44 18.56 -0.84
N SER A 93 19.75 18.76 -0.67
CA SER A 93 20.31 19.51 0.45
C SER A 93 19.97 21.01 0.42
N GLN A 94 19.54 21.52 -0.74
CA GLN A 94 19.06 22.90 -0.87
C GLN A 94 17.63 23.05 -0.32
N ILE A 95 16.87 21.96 -0.22
CA ILE A 95 15.51 21.93 0.34
C ILE A 95 15.56 21.68 1.86
N GLY A 96 16.40 20.75 2.32
CA GLY A 96 16.52 20.42 3.73
C GLY A 96 17.64 19.45 4.06
N ASP A 97 17.84 19.20 5.36
CA ASP A 97 18.83 18.20 5.83
C ASP A 97 18.31 16.78 5.57
N VAL A 98 18.98 16.08 4.64
CA VAL A 98 18.60 14.75 4.19
C VAL A 98 19.11 13.71 5.20
N LEU A 99 18.19 12.98 5.81
CA LEU A 99 18.51 11.88 6.70
C LEU A 99 18.80 10.59 5.92
N LEU A 100 17.96 10.31 4.93
CA LEU A 100 18.06 9.15 4.05
C LEU A 100 17.39 9.49 2.72
N TYR A 101 17.91 8.95 1.63
CA TYR A 101 17.18 8.92 0.38
C TYR A 101 17.39 7.60 -0.37
N GLN A 102 16.43 7.27 -1.23
CA GLN A 102 16.46 6.09 -2.08
C GLN A 102 16.15 6.48 -3.53
N LYS A 103 16.87 5.86 -4.47
CA LYS A 103 16.59 5.97 -5.90
C LYS A 103 15.61 4.88 -6.27
N GLU A 104 14.42 5.29 -6.69
CA GLU A 104 13.36 4.40 -7.14
C GLU A 104 12.92 4.79 -8.54
N HIS A 105 12.04 3.98 -9.10
CA HIS A 105 11.27 4.32 -10.27
C HIS A 105 9.95 3.55 -10.25
N PHE A 106 8.94 4.08 -10.93
CA PHE A 106 7.76 3.30 -11.26
C PHE A 106 7.49 3.34 -12.76
N GLN A 107 6.76 2.34 -13.23
CA GLN A 107 6.37 2.22 -14.63
C GLN A 107 5.06 3.00 -14.86
N PHE A 108 5.08 3.94 -15.79
CA PHE A 108 3.91 4.64 -16.30
C PHE A 108 3.76 4.33 -17.80
N TYR A 109 2.85 3.41 -18.14
CA TYR A 109 2.71 2.85 -19.49
C TYR A 109 4.03 2.30 -20.03
N GLU A 110 4.59 2.87 -21.09
CA GLU A 110 5.89 2.50 -21.66
C GLU A 110 7.05 3.35 -21.12
N THR A 111 6.76 4.30 -20.23
CA THR A 111 7.75 5.23 -19.67
C THR A 111 8.13 4.84 -18.24
N ILE A 112 9.42 4.92 -17.93
CA ILE A 112 9.94 4.80 -16.57
C ILE A 112 9.95 6.20 -15.96
N ILE A 113 9.35 6.38 -14.79
CA ILE A 113 9.37 7.64 -14.03
C ILE A 113 10.37 7.51 -12.88
N PRO A 114 11.56 8.13 -12.97
CA PRO A 114 12.54 8.11 -11.91
C PRO A 114 12.02 8.86 -10.69
N THR A 115 12.24 8.29 -9.51
CA THR A 115 11.75 8.83 -8.24
C THR A 115 12.89 8.92 -7.22
N ARG A 116 12.84 9.93 -6.35
CA ARG A 116 13.67 10.03 -5.14
C ARG A 116 12.77 10.02 -3.93
N LEU A 117 12.85 8.97 -3.13
CA LEU A 117 12.17 8.91 -1.83
C LEU A 117 13.11 9.53 -0.80
N VAL A 118 12.73 10.65 -0.19
CA VAL A 118 13.64 11.46 0.63
C VAL A 118 13.04 11.65 2.01
N LEU A 119 13.78 11.24 3.04
CA LEU A 119 13.45 11.51 4.43
C LEU A 119 14.34 12.64 4.94
N PHE A 120 13.72 13.73 5.39
CA PHE A 120 14.41 14.88 5.99
C PHE A 120 14.43 14.77 7.52
N ARG A 121 15.51 15.23 8.18
CA ARG A 121 15.79 14.95 9.61
C ARG A 121 14.69 15.35 10.60
N ASP A 122 14.01 16.47 10.36
CA ASP A 122 12.98 17.03 11.26
C ASP A 122 11.64 17.26 10.53
N ARG A 123 11.37 16.53 9.44
CA ARG A 123 10.22 16.78 8.55
C ARG A 123 9.67 15.49 7.94
N GLN A 124 8.51 15.62 7.31
CA GLN A 124 7.86 14.57 6.53
C GLN A 124 8.75 14.08 5.38
N ARG A 125 8.54 12.82 4.99
CA ARG A 125 9.13 12.25 3.78
C ARG A 125 8.54 12.92 2.54
N VAL A 126 9.35 13.05 1.49
CA VAL A 126 8.94 13.55 0.18
C VAL A 126 9.37 12.57 -0.90
N ASP A 127 8.42 12.18 -1.74
CA ASP A 127 8.67 11.39 -2.94
C ASP A 127 8.70 12.34 -4.14
N PHE A 128 9.90 12.57 -4.68
CA PHE A 128 10.09 13.41 -5.86
C PHE A 128 10.12 12.56 -7.13
N SER A 129 9.05 12.59 -7.90
CA SER A 129 8.92 11.90 -9.19
C SER A 129 9.27 12.86 -10.32
N PHE A 130 10.17 12.46 -11.20
CA PHE A 130 10.67 13.29 -12.29
C PHE A 130 10.04 12.92 -13.61
N TRP A 131 9.28 13.86 -14.18
CA TRP A 131 8.52 13.67 -15.39
C TRP A 131 9.09 14.51 -16.53
N HIS A 132 9.09 13.94 -17.73
CA HIS A 132 9.37 14.71 -18.93
C HIS A 132 8.19 15.66 -19.22
N LEU A 133 8.48 16.89 -19.64
CA LEU A 133 7.44 17.89 -19.90
C LEU A 133 6.42 17.45 -21.00
N THR A 134 6.82 16.57 -21.91
CA THR A 134 5.90 16.05 -22.95
C THR A 134 4.76 15.24 -22.37
N LEU A 135 4.99 14.47 -21.29
CA LEU A 135 3.95 13.67 -20.64
C LEU A 135 2.84 14.56 -20.06
N LEU A 136 3.20 15.74 -19.52
CA LEU A 136 2.21 16.73 -19.08
C LEU A 136 1.31 17.15 -20.24
N SER A 137 1.91 17.39 -21.41
CA SER A 137 1.17 17.81 -22.60
C SER A 137 0.26 16.72 -23.15
N GLU A 138 0.69 15.46 -23.09
CA GLU A 138 -0.09 14.28 -23.47
C GLU A 138 -1.28 14.07 -22.53
N MET A 139 -1.08 14.23 -21.21
CA MET A 139 -2.16 14.20 -20.23
C MET A 139 -3.18 15.31 -20.45
N ILE A 140 -2.75 16.53 -20.76
CA ILE A 140 -3.65 17.66 -21.08
C ILE A 140 -4.51 17.35 -22.31
N ARG A 141 -3.92 16.74 -23.35
CA ARG A 141 -4.66 16.29 -24.55
C ARG A 141 -5.56 15.08 -24.28
N GLY A 142 -5.40 14.41 -23.14
CA GLY A 142 -6.12 13.19 -22.78
C GLY A 142 -5.64 11.96 -23.55
N GLU A 143 -4.41 12.00 -24.06
CA GLU A 143 -3.74 10.87 -24.72
C GLU A 143 -3.28 9.85 -23.67
N GLU A 144 -2.84 10.35 -22.52
CA GLU A 144 -2.42 9.54 -21.37
C GLU A 144 -3.23 9.87 -20.12
N HIS A 145 -3.42 8.88 -19.24
CA HIS A 145 -4.19 9.04 -18.01
C HIS A 145 -3.40 8.57 -16.79
N TYR A 146 -3.13 9.51 -15.88
CA TYR A 146 -2.48 9.19 -14.61
C TYR A 146 -3.51 9.19 -13.47
N GLU A 147 -3.81 8.00 -12.95
CA GLU A 147 -4.86 7.77 -11.92
C GLU A 147 -4.67 8.66 -10.67
N SER A 148 -3.43 8.99 -10.30
CA SER A 148 -3.15 9.86 -9.16
C SER A 148 -3.72 11.28 -9.35
N TYR A 149 -3.72 11.81 -10.58
CA TYR A 149 -4.31 13.13 -10.87
C TYR A 149 -5.83 13.08 -10.88
N SER A 150 -6.41 11.94 -11.24
CA SER A 150 -7.85 11.72 -11.10
C SER A 150 -8.28 11.75 -9.64
N ASN A 151 -7.43 11.29 -8.72
CA ASN A 151 -7.69 11.32 -7.28
C ASN A 151 -7.65 12.73 -6.69
N GLY A 152 -6.65 13.53 -7.06
CA GLY A 152 -6.47 14.88 -6.55
C GLY A 152 -5.05 15.38 -6.76
N TYR A 153 -4.91 16.62 -7.24
CA TYR A 153 -3.62 17.29 -7.35
C TYR A 153 -3.74 18.78 -7.04
N GLN A 154 -2.62 19.39 -6.64
CA GLN A 154 -2.46 20.82 -6.49
C GLN A 154 -1.24 21.28 -7.28
N ILE A 155 -1.43 22.27 -8.14
CA ILE A 155 -0.32 22.92 -8.86
C ILE A 155 0.38 23.86 -7.88
N LEU A 156 1.67 23.62 -7.63
CA LEU A 156 2.50 24.44 -6.76
C LEU A 156 3.31 25.47 -7.54
N VAL A 157 3.81 25.08 -8.71
CA VAL A 157 4.57 25.92 -9.65
C VAL A 157 4.10 25.58 -11.06
N ASP A 158 3.85 26.58 -11.88
CA ASP A 158 3.57 26.43 -13.31
C ASP A 158 4.11 27.65 -14.05
N LYS A 159 5.33 27.56 -14.57
CA LYS A 159 6.03 28.68 -15.21
C LYS A 159 5.59 28.91 -16.66
N ASP A 160 4.94 27.91 -17.25
CA ASP A 160 4.55 27.91 -18.67
C ASP A 160 3.03 27.94 -18.87
N HIS A 161 2.25 27.98 -17.78
CA HIS A 161 0.79 27.92 -17.83
C HIS A 161 0.27 26.65 -18.54
N LEU A 162 1.01 25.54 -18.41
CA LEU A 162 0.63 24.26 -18.99
C LEU A 162 -0.18 23.43 -17.99
N ALA A 163 0.29 23.31 -16.75
CA ALA A 163 -0.36 22.48 -15.75
C ALA A 163 -1.79 22.95 -15.43
N GLU A 164 -2.06 24.27 -15.51
CA GLU A 164 -3.41 24.82 -15.31
C GLU A 164 -4.45 24.31 -16.33
N GLN A 165 -4.01 23.72 -17.44
CA GLN A 165 -4.88 23.14 -18.47
C GLN A 165 -5.22 21.67 -18.22
N LEU A 166 -4.65 21.04 -17.18
CA LEU A 166 -5.03 19.71 -16.77
C LEU A 166 -6.52 19.64 -16.43
N LYS A 167 -7.14 18.50 -16.73
CA LYS A 167 -8.52 18.26 -16.32
C LYS A 167 -8.60 18.25 -14.79
N PRO A 168 -9.69 18.78 -14.20
CA PRO A 168 -9.88 18.71 -12.76
C PRO A 168 -9.99 17.23 -12.31
N PRO A 169 -9.54 16.90 -11.09
CA PRO A 169 -9.72 15.57 -10.51
C PRO A 169 -11.20 15.17 -10.48
N ASP A 170 -11.49 13.92 -10.82
CA ASP A 170 -12.85 13.34 -10.83
C ASP A 170 -13.11 12.35 -9.69
N GLY A 171 -12.08 12.06 -8.88
CA GLY A 171 -12.12 11.18 -7.72
C GLY A 171 -12.23 9.68 -8.03
N VAL A 172 -12.09 9.28 -9.30
CA VAL A 172 -12.39 7.91 -9.74
C VAL A 172 -11.34 6.88 -9.27
N GLY A 173 -10.08 7.27 -9.08
CA GLY A 173 -9.01 6.32 -8.74
C GLY A 173 -9.15 5.68 -7.35
N PHE A 174 -9.84 6.31 -6.40
CA PHE A 174 -10.13 5.71 -5.09
C PHE A 174 -11.35 4.79 -5.09
N LEU A 175 -12.10 4.72 -6.19
CA LEU A 175 -13.34 3.95 -6.20
C LEU A 175 -13.06 2.45 -6.13
N ILE A 176 -13.75 1.80 -5.21
CA ILE A 176 -13.91 0.35 -5.19
C ILE A 176 -15.07 0.02 -6.13
N SER A 177 -14.72 -0.40 -7.33
CA SER A 177 -15.69 -0.71 -8.40
C SER A 177 -16.50 -1.97 -8.10
N LEU A 178 -17.73 -1.97 -8.61
CA LEU A 178 -18.59 -3.15 -8.70
C LEU A 178 -17.87 -4.24 -9.52
N PRO A 179 -17.59 -5.43 -8.94
CA PRO A 179 -16.88 -6.46 -9.69
C PRO A 179 -17.78 -7.10 -10.75
N GLY A 180 -17.17 -7.48 -11.85
CA GLY A 180 -17.79 -8.40 -12.80
C GLY A 180 -17.98 -9.79 -12.20
N ARG A 181 -18.86 -10.61 -12.78
CA ARG A 181 -19.08 -12.00 -12.33
C ARG A 181 -17.79 -12.81 -12.26
N ASP A 182 -16.98 -12.75 -13.31
CA ASP A 182 -15.79 -13.58 -13.42
C ASP A 182 -14.68 -13.09 -12.47
N GLU A 183 -14.53 -11.78 -12.27
CA GLU A 183 -13.60 -11.20 -11.29
C GLU A 183 -13.96 -11.59 -9.85
N PHE A 184 -15.25 -11.52 -9.52
CA PHE A 184 -15.76 -11.92 -8.21
C PHE A 184 -15.49 -13.41 -7.95
N LEU A 185 -15.81 -14.29 -8.91
CA LEU A 185 -15.57 -15.73 -8.79
C LEU A 185 -14.08 -16.07 -8.77
N GLN A 186 -13.25 -15.40 -9.58
CA GLN A 186 -11.80 -15.58 -9.58
C GLN A 186 -11.22 -15.26 -8.20
N THR A 187 -11.68 -14.18 -7.56
CA THR A 187 -11.27 -13.84 -6.18
C THR A 187 -11.57 -14.93 -5.18
N ILE A 188 -12.75 -15.57 -5.30
CA ILE A 188 -13.12 -16.71 -4.45
C ILE A 188 -12.17 -17.88 -4.68
N TYR A 189 -11.89 -18.22 -5.94
CA TYR A 189 -10.99 -19.32 -6.27
C TYR A 189 -9.55 -19.05 -5.82
N ASP A 190 -9.03 -17.84 -6.05
CA ASP A 190 -7.69 -17.45 -5.63
C ASP A 190 -7.54 -17.55 -4.11
N PHE A 191 -8.53 -17.07 -3.35
CA PHE A 191 -8.54 -17.22 -1.89
C PHE A 191 -8.42 -18.70 -1.47
N TRP A 192 -9.19 -19.60 -2.09
CA TRP A 192 -9.13 -21.03 -1.76
C TRP A 192 -7.79 -21.67 -2.14
N PHE A 193 -7.20 -21.29 -3.27
CA PHE A 193 -5.86 -21.73 -3.65
C PHE A 193 -4.80 -21.28 -2.65
N GLU A 194 -4.85 -20.02 -2.22
CA GLU A 194 -3.91 -19.51 -1.22
C GLU A 194 -4.14 -20.13 0.17
N ALA A 195 -5.39 -20.38 0.56
CA ALA A 195 -5.71 -21.12 1.78
C ALA A 195 -5.12 -22.54 1.78
N TYR A 196 -5.21 -23.24 0.65
CA TYR A 196 -4.53 -24.52 0.45
C TYR A 196 -3.02 -24.39 0.56
N CYS A 197 -2.42 -23.38 -0.08
CA CYS A 197 -0.99 -23.15 0.00
C CYS A 197 -0.54 -22.95 1.44
N VAL A 198 -1.20 -22.07 2.20
CA VAL A 198 -0.91 -21.86 3.63
C VAL A 198 -1.02 -23.19 4.39
N ALA A 199 -2.15 -23.90 4.30
CA ALA A 199 -2.34 -25.19 4.98
C ALA A 199 -1.25 -26.21 4.63
N LYS A 200 -0.93 -26.38 3.35
CA LYS A 200 0.11 -27.30 2.86
C LYS A 200 1.47 -27.04 3.51
N TYR A 201 1.87 -25.77 3.64
CA TYR A 201 3.16 -25.42 4.25
C TYR A 201 3.12 -25.51 5.78
N LEU A 202 1.99 -25.18 6.42
CA LEU A 202 1.80 -25.42 7.84
C LEU A 202 1.90 -26.91 8.18
N SER A 203 1.26 -27.80 7.40
CA SER A 203 1.34 -29.26 7.58
C SER A 203 2.77 -29.80 7.45
N ARG A 204 3.65 -29.10 6.74
CA ARG A 204 5.07 -29.47 6.57
C ARG A 204 5.97 -28.90 7.66
N GLY A 205 5.47 -27.99 8.49
CA GLY A 205 6.29 -27.19 9.41
C GLY A 205 7.11 -26.09 8.73
N ASP A 206 6.81 -25.76 7.46
CA ASP A 206 7.48 -24.71 6.68
C ASP A 206 6.93 -23.31 7.07
N LEU A 207 7.00 -22.99 8.36
CA LEU A 207 6.27 -21.86 8.96
C LEU A 207 6.64 -20.51 8.35
N TRP A 208 7.92 -20.27 8.05
CA TRP A 208 8.36 -19.02 7.40
C TRP A 208 7.62 -18.76 6.08
N TYR A 209 7.60 -19.76 5.20
CA TYR A 209 6.96 -19.60 3.90
C TYR A 209 5.44 -19.54 4.03
N ALA A 210 4.85 -20.32 4.95
CA ALA A 210 3.44 -20.21 5.27
C ALA A 210 3.06 -18.79 5.72
N LYS A 211 3.85 -18.14 6.59
CA LYS A 211 3.63 -16.75 7.03
C LYS A 211 3.71 -15.73 5.90
N LEU A 212 4.61 -15.91 4.93
CA LEU A 212 4.71 -15.01 3.78
C LEU A 212 3.43 -15.05 2.92
N ILE A 213 2.88 -16.24 2.71
CA ILE A 213 1.62 -16.40 1.99
C ILE A 213 0.45 -15.89 2.83
N GLU A 214 0.41 -16.26 4.11
CA GLU A 214 -0.64 -15.89 5.07
C GLU A 214 -0.77 -14.37 5.23
N ASN A 215 0.34 -13.64 5.21
CA ASN A 215 0.35 -12.19 5.46
C ASN A 215 0.31 -11.33 4.20
N ARG A 216 0.28 -11.94 3.01
CA ARG A 216 0.18 -11.23 1.74
C ARG A 216 -0.98 -11.79 0.92
N TYR A 217 -0.73 -12.83 0.12
CA TYR A 217 -1.65 -13.28 -0.92
C TYR A 217 -3.06 -13.60 -0.42
N ILE A 218 -3.21 -14.43 0.62
CA ILE A 218 -4.56 -14.76 1.13
C ILE A 218 -5.27 -13.55 1.75
N LYS A 219 -4.52 -12.66 2.42
CA LYS A 219 -5.07 -11.45 3.05
C LYS A 219 -5.47 -10.40 2.02
N ASP A 220 -4.78 -10.31 0.89
CA ASP A 220 -5.16 -9.43 -0.22
C ASP A 220 -6.54 -9.82 -0.76
N HIS A 221 -6.79 -11.12 -0.96
CA HIS A 221 -8.11 -11.62 -1.39
C HIS A 221 -9.18 -11.42 -0.32
N LEU A 222 -8.85 -11.67 0.95
CA LEU A 222 -9.76 -11.42 2.07
C LEU A 222 -10.16 -9.94 2.14
N PHE A 223 -9.18 -9.03 2.07
CA PHE A 223 -9.43 -7.61 2.19
C PHE A 223 -10.19 -7.06 0.97
N ARG A 224 -9.93 -7.58 -0.24
CA ARG A 224 -10.78 -7.27 -1.41
C ARG A 224 -12.25 -7.65 -1.16
N MET A 225 -12.49 -8.83 -0.57
CA MET A 225 -13.85 -9.26 -0.24
C MET A 225 -14.48 -8.42 0.88
N VAL A 226 -13.70 -7.94 1.84
CA VAL A 226 -14.14 -6.95 2.86
C VAL A 226 -14.67 -5.69 2.18
N LEU A 227 -13.89 -5.11 1.27
CA LEU A 227 -14.25 -3.88 0.56
C LEU A 227 -15.50 -4.08 -0.30
N TRP A 228 -15.60 -5.18 -1.04
CA TRP A 228 -16.82 -5.49 -1.81
C TRP A 228 -18.03 -5.76 -0.94
N ASN A 229 -17.86 -6.42 0.21
CA ASN A 229 -18.99 -6.62 1.12
C ASN A 229 -19.50 -5.29 1.66
N HIS A 230 -18.61 -4.40 2.08
CA HIS A 230 -18.94 -3.05 2.52
C HIS A 230 -19.66 -2.26 1.41
N GLN A 231 -19.09 -2.20 0.21
CA GLN A 231 -19.70 -1.49 -0.92
C GLN A 231 -21.06 -2.07 -1.32
N SER A 232 -21.19 -3.40 -1.30
CA SER A 232 -22.46 -4.08 -1.61
C SER A 232 -23.58 -3.75 -0.62
N ALA A 233 -23.24 -3.45 0.64
CA ALA A 233 -24.19 -3.02 1.66
C ALA A 233 -24.57 -1.54 1.54
N ASN A 234 -23.68 -0.71 0.98
CA ASN A 234 -23.83 0.75 0.85
C ASN A 234 -24.20 1.19 -0.57
N GLY A 235 -24.70 0.27 -1.41
CA GLY A 235 -25.21 0.59 -2.75
C GLY A 235 -24.14 1.06 -3.74
N TRP A 236 -22.88 0.68 -3.54
CA TRP A 236 -21.74 1.02 -4.41
C TRP A 236 -21.54 2.54 -4.57
N GLN A 237 -21.93 3.32 -3.56
CA GLN A 237 -21.63 4.74 -3.55
C GLN A 237 -20.13 4.95 -3.32
N SER A 238 -19.61 6.04 -3.91
CA SER A 238 -18.22 6.45 -3.76
C SER A 238 -17.94 6.83 -2.30
N ASP A 239 -17.38 5.90 -1.53
CA ASP A 239 -16.85 6.22 -0.20
C ASP A 239 -15.35 6.53 -0.30
N HIS A 240 -15.03 7.82 -0.27
CA HIS A 240 -13.66 8.33 -0.37
C HIS A 240 -12.78 7.97 0.85
N ILE A 241 -13.34 7.33 1.88
CA ILE A 241 -12.60 6.86 3.05
C ILE A 241 -11.97 5.48 2.77
N LEU A 242 -12.51 4.72 1.81
CA LEU A 242 -12.01 3.39 1.49
C LEU A 242 -10.67 3.45 0.76
N HIS A 243 -9.72 2.65 1.23
CA HIS A 243 -8.42 2.49 0.60
C HIS A 243 -8.23 1.03 0.21
N ARG A 244 -7.79 0.75 -1.03
CA ARG A 244 -7.61 -0.61 -1.56
C ARG A 244 -6.70 -1.47 -0.67
N GLU A 245 -5.67 -0.85 -0.11
CA GLU A 245 -4.69 -1.45 0.81
C GLU A 245 -5.10 -1.41 2.31
N GLY A 246 -6.30 -0.93 2.64
CA GLY A 246 -6.80 -0.93 4.01
C GLY A 246 -6.26 0.14 4.94
N LYS A 247 -5.62 1.20 4.41
CA LYS A 247 -5.32 2.39 5.21
C LYS A 247 -6.60 2.90 5.89
N ARG A 248 -6.51 3.21 7.19
CA ARG A 248 -7.61 3.71 8.03
C ARG A 248 -8.76 2.74 8.24
N PHE A 249 -8.54 1.44 8.04
CA PHE A 249 -9.55 0.40 8.28
C PHE A 249 -10.28 0.56 9.63
N GLU A 250 -9.54 0.86 10.69
CA GLU A 250 -10.06 1.04 12.05
C GLU A 250 -10.99 2.25 12.21
N GLN A 251 -10.96 3.22 11.29
CA GLN A 251 -11.77 4.43 11.36
C GLN A 251 -13.19 4.23 10.85
N TRP A 252 -13.43 3.23 9.99
CA TRP A 252 -14.73 3.02 9.34
C TRP A 252 -15.30 1.62 9.57
N ALA A 253 -14.47 0.62 9.89
CA ALA A 253 -14.96 -0.73 10.15
C ALA A 253 -15.67 -0.82 11.52
N PRO A 254 -16.82 -1.53 11.62
CA PRO A 254 -17.45 -1.82 12.91
C PRO A 254 -16.52 -2.59 13.85
N SER A 255 -16.63 -2.36 15.16
CA SER A 255 -15.77 -2.99 16.18
C SER A 255 -15.76 -4.52 16.11
N GLU A 256 -16.92 -5.13 15.90
CA GLU A 256 -17.10 -6.57 15.78
C GLU A 256 -16.37 -7.13 14.56
N PHE A 257 -16.23 -6.31 13.53
CA PHE A 257 -15.52 -6.65 12.32
C PHE A 257 -14.00 -6.51 12.48
N ILE A 258 -13.56 -5.47 13.20
CA ILE A 258 -12.16 -5.32 13.62
C ILE A 258 -11.74 -6.52 14.49
N ASP A 259 -12.59 -6.94 15.42
CA ASP A 259 -12.35 -8.12 16.25
C ASP A 259 -12.20 -9.39 15.40
N ALA A 260 -13.09 -9.62 14.42
CA ALA A 260 -12.99 -10.77 13.52
C ALA A 260 -11.70 -10.75 12.65
N ILE A 261 -11.38 -9.60 12.07
CA ILE A 261 -10.14 -9.41 11.28
C ILE A 261 -8.90 -9.62 12.16
N SER A 262 -8.91 -9.18 13.43
CA SER A 262 -7.78 -9.36 14.33
C SER A 262 -7.41 -10.84 14.55
N GLN A 263 -8.40 -11.74 14.52
CA GLN A 263 -8.18 -13.19 14.62
C GLN A 263 -7.53 -13.79 13.36
N CYS A 264 -7.50 -13.06 12.24
CA CYS A 264 -6.84 -13.44 11.00
C CYS A 264 -5.32 -13.14 11.02
N PHE A 265 -4.78 -12.70 12.16
CA PHE A 265 -3.36 -12.48 12.35
C PHE A 265 -2.84 -13.36 13.48
N SER A 266 -1.76 -14.09 13.20
CA SER A 266 -1.02 -14.85 14.22
C SER A 266 0.41 -14.38 14.37
N ARG A 267 0.99 -14.71 15.53
CA ARG A 267 2.44 -14.59 15.74
C ARG A 267 3.17 -15.67 14.95
N TYR A 268 4.50 -15.70 15.07
CA TYR A 268 5.32 -16.75 14.48
C TYR A 268 5.21 -18.05 15.30
N ASP A 269 4.06 -18.69 15.22
CA ASP A 269 3.71 -19.93 15.90
C ASP A 269 2.82 -20.81 15.01
N LEU A 270 3.04 -22.13 15.04
CA LEU A 270 2.36 -23.06 14.14
C LEU A 270 0.86 -23.19 14.44
N ASP A 271 0.49 -23.33 15.71
CA ASP A 271 -0.90 -23.54 16.13
C ASP A 271 -1.71 -22.25 16.00
N GLU A 272 -1.09 -21.11 16.32
CA GLU A 272 -1.69 -19.80 16.05
C GLU A 272 -1.87 -19.56 14.55
N SER A 273 -0.91 -19.93 13.68
CA SER A 273 -1.08 -19.81 12.22
C SER A 273 -2.18 -20.71 11.66
N TRP A 274 -2.36 -21.92 12.19
CA TRP A 274 -3.53 -22.72 11.84
C TRP A 274 -4.82 -22.06 12.28
N SER A 275 -4.86 -21.47 13.47
CA SER A 275 -6.03 -20.76 13.99
C SER A 275 -6.36 -19.53 13.13
N SER A 276 -5.35 -18.75 12.76
CA SER A 276 -5.46 -17.61 11.85
C SER A 276 -5.99 -18.02 10.46
N LEU A 277 -5.49 -19.12 9.89
CA LEU A 277 -6.01 -19.65 8.63
C LEU A 277 -7.51 -19.96 8.70
N PHE A 278 -7.95 -20.66 9.75
CA PHE A 278 -9.37 -20.98 9.89
C PHE A 278 -10.23 -19.74 10.20
N ALA A 279 -9.71 -18.77 10.93
CA ALA A 279 -10.38 -17.48 11.12
C ALA A 279 -10.57 -16.74 9.78
N MET A 280 -9.55 -16.73 8.91
CA MET A 280 -9.66 -16.17 7.56
C MET A 280 -10.68 -16.92 6.72
N VAL A 281 -10.70 -18.25 6.76
CA VAL A 281 -11.69 -19.08 6.06
C VAL A 281 -13.11 -18.74 6.52
N ASP A 282 -13.34 -18.68 7.83
CA ASP A 282 -14.65 -18.41 8.41
C ASP A 282 -15.15 -17.01 8.08
N LEU A 283 -14.27 -16.01 8.12
CA LEU A 283 -14.60 -14.63 7.75
C LEU A 283 -14.85 -14.50 6.24
N PHE A 284 -14.00 -15.11 5.41
CA PHE A 284 -14.11 -15.04 3.95
C PHE A 284 -15.39 -15.67 3.44
N GLN A 285 -15.72 -16.90 3.86
CA GLN A 285 -16.96 -17.57 3.43
C GLN A 285 -18.19 -16.74 3.80
N TRP A 286 -18.19 -16.12 4.99
CA TRP A 286 -19.30 -15.31 5.44
C TRP A 286 -19.44 -14.06 4.55
N LEU A 287 -18.35 -13.32 4.36
CA LEU A 287 -18.34 -12.13 3.49
C LEU A 287 -18.73 -12.48 2.05
N ALA A 288 -18.11 -13.50 1.46
CA ALA A 288 -18.30 -13.87 0.07
C ALA A 288 -19.74 -14.33 -0.22
N ARG A 289 -20.35 -15.12 0.68
CA ARG A 289 -21.78 -15.49 0.56
C ARG A 289 -22.70 -14.27 0.63
N GLN A 290 -22.46 -13.37 1.58
CA GLN A 290 -23.26 -12.14 1.70
C GLN A 290 -23.13 -11.25 0.45
N THR A 291 -21.90 -11.06 -0.04
CA THR A 291 -21.62 -10.27 -1.24
C THR A 291 -22.25 -10.92 -2.49
N SER A 292 -22.09 -12.24 -2.67
CA SER A 292 -22.71 -13.01 -3.76
C SER A 292 -24.23 -12.85 -3.79
N HIS A 293 -24.89 -12.95 -2.63
CA HIS A 293 -26.33 -12.75 -2.53
C HIS A 293 -26.77 -11.33 -2.96
N ARG A 294 -26.04 -10.29 -2.52
CA ARG A 294 -26.35 -8.90 -2.92
C ARG A 294 -26.05 -8.62 -4.39
N LEU A 295 -25.02 -9.25 -4.94
CA LEU A 295 -24.65 -9.16 -6.36
C LEU A 295 -25.52 -10.01 -7.29
N GLN A 296 -26.34 -10.92 -6.73
CA GLN A 296 -27.10 -11.91 -7.50
C GLN A 296 -26.21 -12.81 -8.38
N ILE A 297 -25.00 -13.10 -7.91
CA ILE A 297 -24.07 -14.03 -8.54
C ILE A 297 -24.16 -15.38 -7.82
N GLU A 298 -24.30 -16.48 -8.56
CA GLU A 298 -24.31 -17.83 -8.00
C GLU A 298 -23.00 -18.15 -7.24
N TYR A 299 -23.12 -18.59 -5.99
CA TYR A 299 -21.98 -18.93 -5.14
C TYR A 299 -21.50 -20.37 -5.38
N PRO A 300 -20.18 -20.64 -5.45
CA PRO A 300 -19.66 -21.99 -5.68
C PRO A 300 -19.66 -22.84 -4.39
N ASP A 301 -20.84 -23.13 -3.84
CA ASP A 301 -21.04 -23.85 -2.57
C ASP A 301 -20.24 -25.16 -2.47
N ARG A 302 -20.23 -25.94 -3.55
CA ARG A 302 -19.52 -27.21 -3.60
C ARG A 302 -18.01 -27.03 -3.42
N VAL A 303 -17.42 -26.03 -4.06
CA VAL A 303 -15.97 -25.78 -3.98
C VAL A 303 -15.58 -25.38 -2.56
N GLU A 304 -16.35 -24.48 -1.94
CA GLU A 304 -16.13 -24.10 -0.54
C GLU A 304 -16.14 -25.32 0.40
N GLN A 305 -17.16 -26.17 0.30
CA GLN A 305 -17.30 -27.33 1.18
C GLN A 305 -16.13 -28.32 1.02
N GLU A 306 -15.75 -28.63 -0.21
CA GLU A 306 -14.62 -29.52 -0.51
C GLU A 306 -13.30 -28.93 0.00
N MET A 307 -13.09 -27.62 -0.18
CA MET A 307 -11.88 -26.94 0.29
C MET A 307 -11.80 -26.92 1.82
N ILE A 308 -12.88 -26.58 2.53
CA ILE A 308 -12.90 -26.61 4.01
C ILE A 308 -12.56 -28.01 4.54
N ASN A 309 -13.13 -29.05 3.92
CA ASN A 309 -12.83 -30.44 4.29
C ASN A 309 -11.36 -30.79 4.03
N TYR A 310 -10.82 -30.34 2.90
CA TYR A 310 -9.42 -30.57 2.55
C TYR A 310 -8.44 -29.84 3.49
N LEU A 311 -8.73 -28.60 3.88
CA LEU A 311 -7.94 -27.85 4.86
C LEU A 311 -7.95 -28.54 6.24
N ARG A 312 -9.12 -29.03 6.68
CA ARG A 312 -9.23 -29.82 7.93
C ARG A 312 -8.42 -31.11 7.86
N TYR A 313 -8.45 -31.81 6.73
CA TYR A 313 -7.61 -32.98 6.49
C TYR A 313 -6.13 -32.64 6.62
N LEU A 314 -5.66 -31.55 6.02
CA LEU A 314 -4.26 -31.10 6.10
C LEU A 314 -3.83 -30.75 7.54
N LYS A 315 -4.72 -30.21 8.37
CA LYS A 315 -4.45 -29.99 9.81
C LYS A 315 -4.41 -31.28 10.63
N GLY A 316 -4.87 -32.41 10.09
CA GLY A 316 -5.02 -33.67 10.83
C GLY A 316 -6.36 -33.78 11.58
N LEU A 317 -7.37 -33.00 11.19
CA LEU A 317 -8.73 -33.01 11.75
C LEU A 317 -9.74 -33.81 10.90
N GLY A 318 -9.34 -34.31 9.73
CA GLY A 318 -10.19 -35.07 8.82
C GLY A 318 -10.00 -36.59 8.92
N ASN A 319 -11.07 -37.37 8.66
CA ASN A 319 -10.95 -38.81 8.43
C ASN A 319 -10.20 -39.09 7.12
N GLN A 320 -9.24 -40.03 7.14
CA GLN A 320 -8.45 -40.44 5.96
C GLN A 320 -9.31 -40.98 4.78
N ALA A 321 -10.60 -41.26 4.99
CA ALA A 321 -11.53 -41.79 3.99
C ALA A 321 -12.11 -40.75 3.01
N MET A 322 -11.80 -39.45 3.14
CA MET A 322 -12.37 -38.39 2.26
C MET A 322 -11.66 -38.20 0.92
N LEU A 323 -10.53 -38.89 0.67
CA LEU A 323 -9.73 -38.76 -0.55
C LEU A 323 -9.67 -40.03 -1.42
N SER A 324 -10.46 -41.05 -1.05
CA SER A 324 -10.72 -42.25 -1.86
C SER A 324 -12.08 -42.14 -2.53
#